data_AF-A0A946U9W3-F1
#
_entry.id   AF-A0A946U9W3-F1
#
_cell.length_a   1.000
_cell.length_b   1.000
_cell.length_c   1.000
_cell.angle_alpha   90.00
_cell.angle_beta   90.00
_cell.angle_gamma   90.00
#
_symmetry.space_group_name_H-M   'P 1'
#
loop_
_entity.id
_entity.type
_entity.pdbx_description
1 polymer ?
#
loop_
_entity_poly.entity_id
_entity_poly.type
_entity_poly.pdbx_seq_one_letter_code
_entity_poly.pdbx_strand_id
1 'polypeptide(L)'
;ELAGLNDQLSGLPAVSIDHLGLSREGLPELLRFAGSGGRVKASGFGRVDFDVAGALEALYRENPEALMFGSDLPSTRAARPYREADLDLIVETLGDRAAQRVLHHNAARFYRLEGAG
;
A
#
# COMPACT_ATOMS: atom_id res chain seq x y z
N GLU A 1 -12.39 3.83 10.08
CA GLU A 1 -13.07 2.92 9.16
C GLU A 1 -13.21 3.54 7.77
N LEU A 2 -12.95 2.74 6.72
CA LEU A 2 -13.08 3.14 5.30
C LEU A 2 -14.49 2.96 4.74
N ALA A 3 -15.33 2.20 5.45
CA ALA A 3 -16.69 1.89 5.02
C ALA A 3 -17.50 3.16 4.74
N GLY A 4 -18.16 3.20 3.58
CA GLY A 4 -18.99 4.34 3.14
C GLY A 4 -18.22 5.55 2.60
N LEU A 5 -16.89 5.53 2.57
CA LEU A 5 -16.07 6.65 2.06
C LEU A 5 -15.59 6.47 0.61
N ASN A 6 -15.73 5.27 0.03
CA ASN A 6 -15.14 4.98 -1.29
C ASN A 6 -15.60 5.92 -2.41
N ASP A 7 -16.87 6.29 -2.46
CA ASP A 7 -17.38 7.20 -3.50
C ASP A 7 -16.75 8.59 -3.38
N GLN A 8 -16.60 9.08 -2.15
CA GLN A 8 -15.96 10.37 -1.90
C GLN A 8 -14.47 10.33 -2.22
N LEU A 9 -13.78 9.26 -1.79
CA LEU A 9 -12.35 9.08 -2.00
C LEU A 9 -12.00 8.91 -3.48
N SER A 10 -12.84 8.20 -4.24
CA SER A 10 -12.63 7.97 -5.68
C SER A 10 -12.79 9.23 -6.51
N GLY A 11 -13.48 10.26 -6.00
CA GLY A 11 -13.59 11.57 -6.63
C GLY A 11 -12.37 12.48 -6.42
N LEU A 12 -11.43 12.11 -5.55
CA LEU A 12 -10.24 12.91 -5.27
C LEU A 12 -9.20 12.74 -6.38
N PRO A 13 -8.48 13.81 -6.78
CA PRO A 13 -7.52 13.74 -7.89
C PRO A 13 -6.29 12.88 -7.59
N ALA A 14 -5.92 12.78 -6.31
CA ALA A 14 -4.83 11.93 -5.84
C ALA A 14 -5.03 11.68 -4.34
N VAL A 15 -5.21 10.42 -3.95
CA VAL A 15 -5.38 10.02 -2.55
C VAL A 15 -4.65 8.70 -2.29
N SER A 16 -4.04 8.60 -1.11
CA SER A 16 -3.42 7.37 -0.64
C SER A 16 -3.89 7.00 0.77
N ILE A 17 -4.13 5.72 1.02
CA ILE A 17 -4.41 5.17 2.34
C ILE A 17 -3.12 4.60 2.93
N ASP A 18 -2.85 4.94 4.19
CA ASP A 18 -1.64 4.52 4.87
C ASP A 18 -1.77 3.10 5.46
N HIS A 19 -0.63 2.41 5.55
CA HIS A 19 -0.41 1.18 6.33
C HIS A 19 -1.40 0.05 6.06
N LEU A 20 -1.67 -0.22 4.78
CA LEU A 20 -2.58 -1.30 4.35
C LEU A 20 -3.97 -1.20 5.01
N GLY A 21 -4.43 0.00 5.37
CA GLY A 21 -5.75 0.19 5.99
C GLY A 21 -5.87 -0.29 7.45
N LEU A 22 -4.77 -0.71 8.08
CA LEU A 22 -4.61 -1.10 9.49
C LEU A 22 -5.39 -2.33 9.99
N SER A 23 -6.61 -2.60 9.52
CA SER A 23 -7.47 -3.65 10.06
C SER A 23 -7.91 -4.67 9.01
N ARG A 24 -8.04 -5.93 9.45
CA ARG A 24 -8.57 -7.02 8.63
C ARG A 24 -9.99 -6.74 8.17
N GLU A 25 -10.80 -6.14 9.04
CA GLU A 25 -12.19 -5.77 8.75
C GLU A 25 -12.29 -4.78 7.59
N GLY A 26 -11.31 -3.87 7.47
CA GLY A 26 -11.25 -2.87 6.40
C GLY A 26 -10.70 -3.38 5.06
N LEU A 27 -10.11 -4.58 5.00
CA LEU A 27 -9.48 -5.09 3.77
C LEU A 27 -10.41 -5.16 2.56
N PRO A 28 -11.69 -5.59 2.66
CA PRO A 28 -12.59 -5.59 1.52
C PRO A 28 -12.85 -4.18 0.95
N GLU A 29 -12.92 -3.17 1.80
CA GLU A 29 -13.06 -1.77 1.36
C GLU A 29 -11.77 -1.24 0.74
N LEU A 30 -10.62 -1.60 1.32
CA LEU A 30 -9.32 -1.23 0.80
C LEU A 30 -9.09 -1.79 -0.61
N LEU A 31 -9.52 -3.02 -0.87
CA LEU A 31 -9.48 -3.64 -2.20
C LEU A 31 -10.38 -2.88 -3.18
N ARG A 32 -11.62 -2.54 -2.79
CA ARG A 32 -12.50 -1.72 -3.63
C ARG A 32 -11.88 -0.37 -3.97
N PHE A 33 -11.29 0.30 -2.99
CA PHE A 33 -10.58 1.56 -3.17
C PHE A 33 -9.36 1.42 -4.10
N ALA A 34 -8.58 0.33 -3.98
CA ALA A 34 -7.47 0.06 -4.90
C ALA A 34 -7.96 -0.16 -6.34
N GLY A 35 -9.06 -0.90 -6.50
CA GLY A 35 -9.72 -1.14 -7.78
C GLY A 35 -10.27 0.12 -8.44
N SER A 36 -10.68 1.12 -7.66
CA SER A 36 -11.11 2.43 -8.18
C SER A 36 -9.94 3.37 -8.54
N GLY A 37 -8.69 2.90 -8.45
CA GLY A 37 -7.49 3.66 -8.80
C GLY A 37 -6.79 4.32 -7.60
N GLY A 38 -7.30 4.10 -6.38
CA GLY A 38 -6.70 4.57 -5.15
C GLY A 38 -5.30 3.98 -4.91
N ARG A 39 -4.45 4.72 -4.17
CA ARG A 39 -3.10 4.26 -3.79
C ARG A 39 -3.07 3.78 -2.34
N VAL A 40 -2.35 2.70 -2.05
CA VAL A 40 -2.22 2.13 -0.72
C VAL A 40 -0.75 2.04 -0.37
N LYS A 41 -0.37 2.53 0.81
CA LYS A 41 1.00 2.39 1.28
C LYS A 41 1.25 0.98 1.83
N ALA A 42 2.18 0.27 1.20
CA ALA A 42 2.80 -0.95 1.72
C ALA A 42 3.80 -0.55 2.81
N SER A 43 3.27 -0.26 3.99
CA SER A 43 4.02 0.23 5.15
C SER A 43 3.36 -0.22 6.45
N GLY A 44 4.03 -0.01 7.59
CA GLY A 44 3.42 -0.26 8.90
C GLY A 44 3.03 -1.73 9.13
N PHE A 45 3.76 -2.69 8.55
CA PHE A 45 3.45 -4.13 8.64
C PHE A 45 3.39 -4.65 10.09
N GLY A 46 4.06 -3.98 11.04
CA GLY A 46 3.96 -4.28 12.46
C GLY A 46 2.71 -3.71 13.17
N ARG A 47 1.75 -3.15 12.43
CA ARG A 47 0.52 -2.52 12.95
C ARG A 47 -0.75 -3.30 12.62
N VAL A 48 -0.67 -4.23 11.67
CA VAL A 48 -1.84 -4.92 11.13
C VAL A 48 -2.12 -6.22 11.88
N ASP A 49 -3.36 -6.70 11.80
CA ASP A 49 -3.86 -7.94 12.40
C ASP A 49 -4.16 -9.04 11.34
N PHE A 50 -3.52 -8.92 10.18
CA PHE A 50 -3.72 -9.81 9.04
C PHE A 50 -2.41 -10.22 8.36
N ASP A 51 -2.52 -11.22 7.48
CA ASP A 51 -1.42 -11.67 6.65
C ASP A 51 -1.06 -10.61 5.62
N VAL A 52 0.12 -10.02 5.79
CA VAL A 52 0.64 -8.97 4.91
C VAL A 52 0.90 -9.50 3.51
N ALA A 53 1.44 -10.73 3.37
CA ALA A 53 1.73 -11.30 2.05
C ALA A 53 0.46 -11.45 1.22
N GLY A 54 -0.57 -12.08 1.80
CA GLY A 54 -1.87 -12.21 1.15
C GLY A 54 -2.53 -10.86 0.81
N ALA A 55 -2.39 -9.85 1.68
CA ALA A 55 -2.89 -8.51 1.39
C ALA A 55 -2.15 -7.83 0.22
N LEU A 56 -0.82 -7.96 0.18
CA LEU A 56 0.00 -7.44 -0.93
C LEU A 56 -0.39 -8.09 -2.26
N GLU A 57 -0.53 -9.42 -2.29
CA GLU A 57 -0.96 -10.13 -3.49
C GLU A 57 -2.36 -9.69 -3.94
N ALA A 58 -3.31 -9.59 -3.00
CA ALA A 58 -4.69 -9.21 -3.32
C ALA A 58 -4.75 -7.80 -3.90
N LEU A 59 -4.08 -6.83 -3.26
CA LEU A 59 -4.04 -5.44 -3.73
C LEU A 59 -3.33 -5.31 -5.08
N TYR A 60 -2.21 -6.02 -5.27
CA TYR A 60 -1.48 -5.99 -6.54
C TYR A 60 -2.28 -6.64 -7.68
N ARG A 61 -2.99 -7.74 -7.39
CA ARG A 61 -3.87 -8.43 -8.35
C ARG A 61 -5.05 -7.56 -8.76
N GLU A 62 -5.62 -6.83 -7.81
CA GLU A 62 -6.70 -5.87 -8.06
C GLU A 62 -6.22 -4.70 -8.93
N ASN A 63 -5.08 -4.12 -8.57
CA ASN A 63 -4.48 -3.03 -9.32
C ASN A 63 -2.95 -2.99 -9.12
N PRO A 64 -2.13 -3.35 -10.14
CA PRO A 64 -0.66 -3.34 -10.06
C PRO A 64 -0.04 -1.98 -9.71
N GLU A 65 -0.82 -0.91 -9.85
CA GLU A 65 -0.39 0.45 -9.55
C GLU A 65 -0.75 0.92 -8.13
N ALA A 66 -1.59 0.18 -7.41
CA ALA A 66 -2.13 0.62 -6.13
C ALA A 66 -1.06 0.74 -5.04
N LEU A 67 -0.13 -0.21 -4.98
CA LEU A 67 0.82 -0.30 -3.87
C LEU A 67 2.01 0.66 -4.04
N MET A 68 2.36 1.35 -2.95
CA MET A 68 3.55 2.20 -2.82
C MET A 68 4.26 1.88 -1.51
N PHE A 69 5.54 1.52 -1.54
CA PHE A 69 6.29 1.23 -0.32
C PHE A 69 6.61 2.49 0.49
N GLY A 70 6.66 2.33 1.81
CA GLY A 70 7.30 3.28 2.72
C GLY A 70 7.68 2.59 4.02
N SER A 71 8.82 2.95 4.60
CA SER A 71 9.29 2.29 5.83
C SER A 71 8.47 2.65 7.07
N ASP A 72 7.77 3.79 7.07
CA ASP A 72 7.11 4.33 8.28
C ASP A 72 8.10 4.53 9.46
N LEU A 73 9.37 4.84 9.17
CA LEU A 73 10.34 5.19 10.22
C LEU A 73 9.99 6.56 10.85
N PRO A 74 10.18 6.74 12.17
CA PRO A 74 10.76 5.80 13.14
C PRO A 74 9.74 4.85 13.81
N SER A 75 8.58 4.63 13.19
CA SER A 75 7.56 3.63 13.59
C SER A 75 6.98 3.82 15.00
N THR A 76 6.84 5.07 15.44
CA THR A 76 6.44 5.43 16.82
C THR A 76 5.08 4.89 17.29
N ARG A 77 4.26 4.36 16.37
CA ARG A 77 2.90 3.87 16.61
C ARG A 77 2.71 2.39 16.23
N ALA A 78 3.80 1.66 16.00
CA ALA A 78 3.77 0.25 15.65
C ALA A 78 4.26 -0.62 16.81
N ALA A 79 3.56 -1.74 17.06
CA ALA A 79 4.00 -2.72 18.06
C ALA A 79 5.36 -3.32 17.67
N ARG A 80 5.59 -3.48 16.37
CA ARG A 80 6.87 -3.85 15.78
C ARG A 80 7.32 -2.75 14.80
N PRO A 81 8.52 -2.17 14.95
CA PRO A 81 9.03 -1.21 13.99
C PRO A 81 9.40 -1.86 12.66
N TYR A 82 9.62 -1.04 11.64
CA TYR A 82 10.18 -1.48 10.35
C TYR A 82 11.47 -2.28 10.53
N ARG A 83 11.63 -3.31 9.69
CA ARG A 83 12.85 -4.12 9.56
C ARG A 83 13.13 -4.37 8.08
N GLU A 84 14.39 -4.63 7.73
CA GLU A 84 14.77 -4.95 6.34
C GLU A 84 14.00 -6.16 5.78
N ALA A 85 13.66 -7.14 6.63
CA ALA A 85 12.81 -8.26 6.25
C ALA A 85 11.42 -7.86 5.72
N ASP A 86 10.94 -6.64 6.00
CA ASP A 86 9.70 -6.12 5.39
C ASP A 86 9.87 -5.82 3.89
N LEU A 87 11.08 -5.46 3.44
CA LEU A 87 11.41 -5.34 2.02
C LEU A 87 11.50 -6.73 1.38
N ASP A 88 12.19 -7.66 2.04
CA ASP A 88 12.33 -9.03 1.57
C ASP A 88 10.95 -9.67 1.35
N LEU A 89 10.03 -9.48 2.30
CA LEU A 89 8.64 -9.93 2.19
C LEU A 89 7.96 -9.43 0.90
N ILE A 90 8.15 -8.17 0.53
CA ILE A 90 7.55 -7.59 -0.69
C ILE A 90 8.13 -8.29 -1.94
N VAL A 91 9.45 -8.49 -1.97
CA VAL A 91 10.15 -9.14 -3.09
C VAL A 91 9.75 -10.60 -3.22
N GLU A 92 9.74 -11.35 -2.12
CA GLU A 92 9.36 -12.76 -2.08
C GLU A 92 7.89 -12.98 -2.48
N THR A 93 6.99 -12.08 -2.07
CA THR A 93 5.56 -12.19 -2.35
C THR A 93 5.22 -11.87 -3.80
N LEU A 94 5.79 -10.79 -4.36
CA LEU A 94 5.36 -10.26 -5.66
C LEU A 94 6.32 -10.60 -6.80
N GLY A 95 7.55 -10.99 -6.49
CA GLY A 95 8.64 -11.14 -7.44
C GLY A 95 9.22 -9.81 -7.92
N ASP A 96 10.45 -9.86 -8.44
CA ASP A 96 11.29 -8.68 -8.72
C ASP A 96 10.59 -7.58 -9.53
N ARG A 97 9.92 -7.94 -10.63
CA ARG A 97 9.29 -6.98 -11.53
C ARG A 97 8.14 -6.22 -10.87
N ALA A 98 7.35 -6.90 -10.06
CA ALA A 98 6.24 -6.28 -9.35
C ALA A 98 6.76 -5.49 -8.15
N ALA A 99 7.74 -6.04 -7.42
CA ALA A 99 8.40 -5.35 -6.32
C ALA A 99 9.01 -4.02 -6.76
N GLN A 100 9.68 -3.94 -7.91
CA GLN A 100 10.21 -2.66 -8.44
C GLN A 100 9.13 -1.58 -8.62
N ARG A 101 7.91 -1.96 -9.04
CA ARG A 101 6.79 -1.00 -9.12
C ARG A 101 6.38 -0.50 -7.75
N VAL A 102 6.22 -1.41 -6.79
CA VAL A 102 5.81 -1.09 -5.42
C VAL A 102 6.87 -0.25 -4.69
N LEU A 103 8.14 -0.61 -4.84
CA LEU A 103 9.27 0.01 -4.15
C LEU A 103 9.63 1.40 -4.70
N HIS A 104 9.25 1.72 -5.95
CA HIS A 104 9.64 2.98 -6.57
C HIS A 104 8.62 3.54 -7.58
N HIS A 105 8.38 2.87 -8.71
CA HIS A 105 7.71 3.50 -9.87
C HIS A 105 6.31 4.03 -9.55
N ASN A 106 5.51 3.28 -8.78
CA ASN A 106 4.16 3.70 -8.43
C ASN A 106 4.17 5.02 -7.63
N ALA A 107 5.10 5.15 -6.67
CA ALA A 107 5.27 6.35 -5.88
C ALA A 107 5.83 7.50 -6.71
N ALA A 108 6.85 7.26 -7.54
CA ALA A 108 7.44 8.28 -8.40
C ALA A 108 6.39 8.94 -9.31
N ARG A 109 5.53 8.13 -9.94
CA ARG A 109 4.42 8.63 -10.75
C ARG A 109 3.35 9.33 -9.93
N PHE A 110 2.94 8.75 -8.79
CA PHE A 110 1.92 9.35 -7.92
C PHE A 110 2.34 10.72 -7.38
N TYR A 111 3.61 10.86 -6.98
CA TYR A 111 4.19 12.12 -6.51
C TYR A 111 4.70 13.03 -7.63
N ARG A 112 4.52 12.64 -8.91
CA ARG A 112 4.92 13.41 -10.10
C ARG A 112 6.41 13.76 -10.15
N LEU A 113 7.27 12.82 -9.76
CA LEU A 113 8.73 12.97 -9.78
C LEU A 113 9.31 12.82 -11.19
N GLU A 114 8.58 12.20 -12.12
CA GLU A 114 9.05 11.85 -13.48
C GLU A 114 9.00 13.02 -14.49
N GLY A 115 8.71 14.25 -14.05
CA GLY A 115 8.58 15.45 -14.91
C GLY A 115 9.33 16.69 -14.43
N ALA A 116 10.25 16.56 -13.48
CA ALA A 116 11.06 17.66 -12.94
C ALA A 116 12.47 17.75 -13.56
N GLY A 117 12.60 17.38 -14.84
CA GLY A 117 13.83 17.43 -15.63
C GLY A 117 13.70 18.39 -16.81
#